data_AF-A0A7T4TBK5-F1
#
_entry.id   AF-A0A7T4TBK5-F1
#
_cell.length_a   1.000
_cell.length_b   1.000
_cell.length_c   1.000
_cell.angle_alpha   90.00
_cell.angle_beta   90.00
_cell.angle_gamma   90.00
#
_symmetry.space_group_name_H-M   'P 1'
#
loop_
_entity.id
_entity.type
_entity.pdbx_description
1 polymer ?
#
loop_
_entity_poly.entity_id
_entity_poly.type
_entity_poly.pdbx_seq_one_letter_code
_entity_poly.pdbx_strand_id
1 'polypeptide(L)'
;MLKRRRFIGCLTALGGSYLLSACGGGGSEDGNSGSTSASADSKATAHSSAASASGTAIPPAASITDSAGVVWTLSQGSVCKNGVKDTGTYNVSMVLWYNGTIYHEGTGGQFYSWNGSHWAGCNDPRLGGTSADGTTLPSSPYIIDKTGAIWTLVNGVIYKNGATVGNTYNVSLVLWYGGKIWHCGTGGQYYVNAGVAAQWLPCSDPRIAVAPGAGMFYGINGHYDYTYTPEQLVSILKGMGCTSYRVGCTDDPNQLNAVVKLAQAFQAAGLKLLVLIDQGVYQSGTTLFASESAAYSRGFTVGKAVAGALQPYGVTIYECGNELTRQGATVMDFTYAGTKAIDFNNANWPIMRGVMRGMIDGVKSVQASAKCGINFCVADIGASDALWDGMQPDGSGGYPKVRWDITTWHNYEVYGDIFNVGSDGAGPGFDLPTYCKARYGVPFIITEWNTGPEQTEAYRGTYITGRLGAFYQARKTHNIQSVMYYVLDSGDNTYGIMTNGVALNPSYSAFTSFTAANPDN
;
A
#
# COMPACT_ATOMS: atom_id res chain seq x y z
N MET A 1 15.42 -18.40 -19.59
CA MET A 1 15.70 -16.96 -19.34
C MET A 1 15.11 -16.14 -20.49
N LEU A 2 14.47 -15.00 -20.20
CA LEU A 2 13.34 -14.36 -20.94
C LEU A 2 12.00 -15.01 -20.54
N LYS A 3 11.03 -14.38 -19.87
CA LYS A 3 10.60 -12.97 -19.85
C LYS A 3 10.18 -12.54 -18.42
N ARG A 4 11.08 -11.86 -17.70
CA ARG A 4 10.77 -11.00 -16.53
C ARG A 4 10.33 -9.58 -16.96
N ARG A 5 10.24 -9.33 -18.28
CA ARG A 5 10.00 -8.03 -18.94
C ARG A 5 8.52 -7.66 -19.15
N ARG A 6 7.57 -8.29 -18.45
CA ARG A 6 6.13 -7.95 -18.61
C ARG A 6 5.57 -6.99 -17.56
N PHE A 7 6.35 -6.63 -16.55
CA PHE A 7 5.92 -5.64 -15.57
C PHE A 7 6.40 -4.21 -15.90
N ILE A 8 7.58 -4.07 -16.53
CA ILE A 8 8.22 -2.75 -16.73
C ILE A 8 7.61 -1.95 -17.93
N GLY A 9 6.77 -2.57 -18.77
CA GLY A 9 6.33 -1.97 -20.03
C GLY A 9 4.91 -1.40 -20.09
N CYS A 10 4.07 -1.56 -19.05
CA CYS A 10 2.63 -1.28 -19.18
C CYS A 10 2.04 -0.27 -18.18
N LEU A 11 2.85 0.34 -17.29
CA LEU A 11 2.33 1.31 -16.31
C LEU A 11 2.58 2.79 -16.68
N THR A 12 3.16 3.08 -17.84
CA THR A 12 3.37 4.46 -18.34
C THR A 12 2.26 4.89 -19.30
N ALA A 13 1.03 4.98 -18.81
CA ALA A 13 0.01 5.83 -19.42
C ALA A 13 -1.07 6.15 -18.38
N LEU A 14 -1.43 7.43 -18.27
CA LEU A 14 -2.46 8.03 -17.41
C LEU A 14 -1.96 8.63 -16.08
N GLY A 15 -1.06 9.61 -16.18
CA GLY A 15 -0.93 10.68 -15.18
C GLY A 15 -1.33 12.01 -15.82
N GLY A 16 -2.58 12.43 -15.64
CA GLY A 16 -3.11 13.68 -16.15
C GLY A 16 -2.57 14.89 -15.38
N SER A 17 -2.02 15.86 -16.09
CA SER A 17 -1.51 17.12 -15.55
C SER A 17 -2.67 18.05 -15.17
N TYR A 18 -2.74 18.45 -13.89
CA TYR A 18 -3.52 19.62 -13.48
C TYR A 18 -2.71 20.88 -13.80
N LEU A 19 -3.10 21.62 -14.85
CA LEU A 19 -2.59 22.96 -15.11
C LEU A 19 -3.43 23.98 -14.33
N LEU A 20 -2.83 24.58 -13.30
CA LEU A 20 -3.25 25.84 -12.69
C LEU A 20 -2.84 26.98 -13.64
N SER A 21 -3.79 27.74 -14.18
CA SER A 21 -3.50 29.02 -14.83
C SER A 21 -3.93 30.16 -13.90
N ALA A 22 -2.93 30.92 -13.47
CA ALA A 22 -3.08 32.12 -12.67
C ALA A 22 -3.45 33.32 -13.55
N CYS A 23 -4.30 34.20 -13.01
CA CYS A 23 -4.62 35.51 -13.55
C CYS A 23 -3.40 36.44 -13.49
N GLY A 24 -3.18 37.23 -14.54
CA GLY A 24 -2.22 38.33 -14.53
C GLY A 24 -2.58 39.36 -15.61
N GLY A 25 -3.11 40.50 -15.19
CA GLY A 25 -3.36 41.68 -16.03
C GLY A 25 -2.19 42.66 -16.00
N GLY A 26 -2.17 43.55 -16.99
CA GLY A 26 -1.27 44.71 -17.06
C GLY A 26 -1.47 45.43 -18.39
N GLY A 27 -1.87 46.70 -18.33
CA GLY A 27 -2.27 47.52 -19.49
C GLY A 27 -1.19 48.48 -20.01
N SER A 28 -1.69 49.55 -20.63
CA SER A 28 -1.02 50.69 -21.32
C SER A 28 -0.67 50.42 -22.78
N GLU A 29 -0.81 51.31 -23.77
CA GLU A 29 -1.44 52.61 -24.04
C GLU A 29 -1.21 52.87 -25.56
N ASP A 30 -1.70 54.01 -26.09
CA ASP A 30 -1.60 54.54 -27.47
C ASP A 30 -2.82 54.25 -28.37
N GLY A 31 -3.47 55.19 -29.04
CA GLY A 31 -3.21 56.61 -29.27
C GLY A 31 -3.71 57.01 -30.67
N ASN A 32 -4.71 57.89 -30.73
CA ASN A 32 -5.05 58.83 -31.82
C ASN A 32 -6.00 58.43 -33.00
N SER A 33 -7.22 58.97 -32.88
CA SER A 33 -8.00 59.80 -33.83
C SER A 33 -8.40 59.30 -35.23
N GLY A 34 -9.73 59.27 -35.43
CA GLY A 34 -10.39 59.38 -36.72
C GLY A 34 -11.91 59.35 -36.57
N SER A 35 -12.58 60.50 -36.65
CA SER A 35 -14.04 60.63 -36.54
C SER A 35 -14.74 60.20 -37.84
N THR A 36 -15.76 59.35 -37.74
CA THR A 36 -16.96 59.43 -38.61
C THR A 36 -18.15 58.82 -37.88
N SER A 37 -19.19 59.63 -37.73
CA SER A 37 -20.51 59.34 -37.19
C SER A 37 -21.32 58.39 -38.07
N ALA A 38 -21.85 57.30 -37.52
CA ALA A 38 -23.09 56.67 -37.98
C ALA A 38 -23.65 55.65 -36.96
N SER A 39 -24.97 55.72 -36.79
CA SER A 39 -25.93 54.73 -36.27
C SER A 39 -25.72 54.15 -34.87
N ALA A 40 -26.63 54.55 -33.99
CA ALA A 40 -26.98 53.83 -32.78
C ALA A 40 -27.44 52.41 -33.13
N ASP A 41 -26.62 51.43 -32.79
CA ASP A 41 -27.07 50.07 -32.49
C ASP A 41 -26.74 49.81 -31.03
N SER A 42 -27.77 49.48 -30.28
CA SER A 42 -27.66 49.07 -28.88
C SER A 42 -26.91 47.74 -28.85
N LYS A 43 -25.58 47.83 -28.81
CA LYS A 43 -24.70 46.70 -28.55
C LYS A 43 -25.04 46.25 -27.13
N ALA A 44 -25.86 45.21 -27.04
CA ALA A 44 -26.08 44.49 -25.80
C ALA A 44 -24.69 44.18 -25.26
N THR A 45 -24.31 44.90 -24.20
CA THR A 45 -23.22 44.48 -23.34
C THR A 45 -23.62 43.07 -22.92
N ALA A 46 -22.91 42.07 -23.44
CA ALA A 46 -22.98 40.73 -22.91
C ALA A 46 -22.60 40.88 -21.44
N HIS A 47 -23.61 40.96 -20.58
CA HIS A 47 -23.41 40.73 -19.17
C HIS A 47 -22.77 39.35 -19.13
N SER A 48 -21.50 39.30 -18.74
CA SER A 48 -20.95 38.10 -18.14
C SER A 48 -21.85 37.82 -16.94
N SER A 49 -22.92 37.07 -17.17
CA SER A 49 -23.82 36.64 -16.11
C SER A 49 -22.95 35.89 -15.13
N ALA A 50 -22.72 36.49 -13.96
CA ALA A 50 -21.94 35.85 -12.91
C ALA A 50 -22.52 34.47 -12.67
N ALA A 51 -21.65 33.47 -12.52
CA ALA A 51 -22.10 32.13 -12.16
C ALA A 51 -23.00 32.19 -10.93
N SER A 52 -23.98 31.29 -10.86
CA SER A 52 -24.85 31.17 -9.68
C SER A 52 -24.01 30.97 -8.41
N ALA A 53 -24.54 31.38 -7.26
CA ALA A 53 -23.85 31.14 -5.99
C ALA A 53 -23.73 29.63 -5.72
N SER A 54 -22.58 29.18 -5.20
CA SER A 54 -22.41 27.78 -4.80
C SER A 54 -23.51 27.38 -3.79
N GLY A 55 -24.17 26.25 -4.02
CA GLY A 55 -25.35 25.81 -3.27
C GLY A 55 -26.70 26.13 -3.93
N THR A 56 -26.73 26.84 -5.06
CA THR A 56 -27.99 27.14 -5.77
C THR A 56 -28.62 25.86 -6.32
N ALA A 57 -29.90 25.62 -6.04
CA ALA A 57 -30.64 24.44 -6.46
C ALA A 57 -31.97 24.77 -7.18
N ILE A 58 -32.32 23.93 -8.15
CA ILE A 58 -33.60 23.90 -8.87
C ILE A 58 -34.35 22.65 -8.42
N PRO A 59 -35.57 22.74 -7.87
CA PRO A 59 -36.22 23.94 -7.31
C PRO A 59 -35.54 24.45 -6.02
N PRO A 60 -35.80 25.72 -5.59
CA PRO A 60 -36.79 26.65 -6.13
C PRO A 60 -36.28 27.60 -7.23
N ALA A 61 -34.97 27.62 -7.53
CA ALA A 61 -34.47 28.45 -8.61
C ALA A 61 -35.10 28.04 -9.95
N ALA A 62 -35.40 29.00 -10.83
CA ALA A 62 -35.91 28.70 -12.17
C ALA A 62 -34.80 28.20 -13.11
N SER A 63 -33.58 28.66 -12.90
CA SER A 63 -32.39 28.29 -13.67
C SER A 63 -31.12 28.48 -12.84
N ILE A 64 -30.04 27.88 -13.32
CA ILE A 64 -28.67 28.00 -12.81
C ILE A 64 -27.78 28.44 -13.97
N THR A 65 -26.82 29.32 -13.72
CA THR A 65 -25.78 29.69 -14.69
C THR A 65 -24.43 29.20 -14.19
N ASP A 66 -23.73 28.40 -14.98
CA ASP A 66 -22.38 27.93 -14.63
C ASP A 66 -21.28 28.96 -14.97
N SER A 67 -20.03 28.64 -14.63
CA SER A 67 -18.86 29.51 -14.89
C SER A 67 -18.54 29.72 -16.37
N ALA A 68 -19.07 28.89 -17.26
CA ALA A 68 -18.94 29.05 -18.70
C ALA A 68 -20.11 29.86 -19.31
N GLY A 69 -21.04 30.34 -18.47
CA GLY A 69 -22.24 31.07 -18.90
C GLY A 69 -23.35 30.17 -19.44
N VAL A 70 -23.25 28.85 -19.27
CA VAL A 70 -24.30 27.92 -19.70
C VAL A 70 -25.45 27.96 -18.70
N VAL A 71 -26.67 28.02 -19.22
CA VAL A 71 -27.90 28.02 -18.42
C VAL A 71 -28.45 26.60 -18.31
N TRP A 72 -28.62 26.16 -17.08
CA TRP A 72 -29.13 24.84 -16.72
C TRP A 72 -30.54 24.97 -16.13
N THR A 73 -31.47 24.14 -16.61
CA THR A 73 -32.85 24.09 -16.11
C THR A 73 -33.29 22.65 -15.88
N LEU A 74 -34.36 22.47 -15.08
CA LEU A 74 -35.00 21.18 -14.87
C LEU A 74 -36.39 21.22 -15.54
N SER A 75 -36.64 20.32 -16.49
CA SER A 75 -37.91 20.25 -17.21
C SER A 75 -38.38 18.81 -17.33
N GLN A 76 -39.60 18.53 -16.84
CA GLN A 76 -40.24 17.21 -16.90
C GLN A 76 -39.33 16.06 -16.41
N GLY A 77 -38.57 16.30 -15.33
CA GLY A 77 -37.66 15.31 -14.76
C GLY A 77 -36.38 15.07 -15.57
N SER A 78 -36.00 15.98 -16.48
CA SER A 78 -34.74 15.93 -17.21
C SER A 78 -33.98 17.26 -17.08
N VAL A 79 -32.65 17.17 -17.06
CA VAL A 79 -31.78 18.35 -17.10
C VAL A 79 -31.75 18.90 -18.52
N CYS A 80 -31.88 20.22 -18.65
CA CYS A 80 -31.71 20.93 -19.91
C CYS A 80 -30.50 21.85 -19.85
N LYS A 81 -29.65 21.80 -20.88
CA LYS A 81 -28.46 22.64 -21.05
C LYS A 81 -28.71 23.64 -22.18
N ASN A 82 -28.69 24.94 -21.89
CA ASN A 82 -29.07 26.00 -22.82
C ASN A 82 -30.42 25.74 -23.53
N GLY A 83 -31.40 25.26 -22.78
CA GLY A 83 -32.73 24.91 -23.30
C GLY A 83 -32.83 23.58 -24.04
N VAL A 84 -31.71 22.90 -24.32
CA VAL A 84 -31.69 21.57 -24.95
C VAL A 84 -31.71 20.49 -23.87
N LYS A 85 -32.72 19.61 -23.92
CA LYS A 85 -32.82 18.47 -23.00
C LYS A 85 -31.65 17.51 -23.16
N ASP A 86 -31.02 17.14 -22.06
CA ASP A 86 -30.05 16.05 -22.00
C ASP A 86 -30.80 14.71 -22.06
N THR A 87 -30.58 13.96 -23.13
CA THR A 87 -31.26 12.68 -23.41
C THR A 87 -30.84 11.55 -22.47
N GLY A 88 -29.73 11.70 -21.75
CA GLY A 88 -29.26 10.76 -20.75
C GLY A 88 -29.88 10.94 -19.37
N THR A 89 -30.68 12.00 -19.16
CA THR A 89 -31.27 12.31 -17.85
C THR A 89 -32.77 12.06 -17.80
N TYR A 90 -33.22 11.38 -16.75
CA TYR A 90 -34.63 11.08 -16.48
C TYR A 90 -34.85 10.94 -14.97
N ASN A 91 -36.10 11.13 -14.52
CA ASN A 91 -36.47 11.09 -13.10
C ASN A 91 -35.60 11.99 -12.20
N VAL A 92 -35.23 13.17 -12.69
CA VAL A 92 -34.44 14.16 -11.93
C VAL A 92 -35.38 14.97 -11.03
N SER A 93 -35.05 15.01 -9.74
CA SER A 93 -35.77 15.78 -8.71
C SER A 93 -35.12 17.14 -8.43
N MET A 94 -33.80 17.26 -8.59
CA MET A 94 -33.05 18.48 -8.32
C MET A 94 -31.89 18.69 -9.29
N VAL A 95 -31.60 19.93 -9.67
CA VAL A 95 -30.30 20.35 -10.28
C VAL A 95 -29.60 21.29 -9.32
N LEU A 96 -28.31 21.08 -9.08
CA LEU A 96 -27.52 21.80 -8.08
C LEU A 96 -26.23 22.35 -8.69
N TRP A 97 -25.95 23.62 -8.43
CA TRP A 97 -24.64 24.21 -8.66
C TRP A 97 -23.84 24.21 -7.37
N TYR A 98 -22.68 23.56 -7.36
CA TYR A 98 -21.85 23.47 -6.17
C TYR A 98 -20.37 23.51 -6.53
N ASN A 99 -19.65 24.46 -5.93
CA ASN A 99 -18.20 24.65 -6.04
C ASN A 99 -17.64 24.54 -7.47
N GLY A 100 -18.34 25.13 -8.45
CA GLY A 100 -17.90 25.19 -9.85
C GLY A 100 -18.39 24.05 -10.75
N THR A 101 -19.19 23.12 -10.21
CA THR A 101 -19.70 21.97 -10.96
C THR A 101 -21.22 21.91 -10.89
N ILE A 102 -21.85 21.48 -11.98
CA ILE A 102 -23.28 21.16 -12.03
C ILE A 102 -23.49 19.71 -11.62
N TYR A 103 -24.50 19.50 -10.78
CA TYR A 103 -24.96 18.20 -10.33
C TYR A 103 -26.45 18.06 -10.59
N HIS A 104 -26.93 16.82 -10.65
CA HIS A 104 -28.35 16.54 -10.50
C HIS A 104 -28.59 15.38 -9.54
N GLU A 105 -29.76 15.40 -8.91
CA GLU A 105 -30.27 14.34 -8.04
C GLU A 105 -31.43 13.64 -8.75
N GLY A 106 -31.40 12.31 -8.78
CA GLY A 106 -32.54 11.50 -9.21
C GLY A 106 -33.58 11.34 -8.10
N THR A 107 -34.82 10.97 -8.43
CA THR A 107 -35.89 10.72 -7.44
C THR A 107 -35.57 9.59 -6.46
N GLY A 108 -34.56 8.76 -6.73
CA GLY A 108 -34.03 7.76 -5.81
C GLY A 108 -32.90 8.25 -4.91
N GLY A 109 -32.58 9.55 -4.91
CA GLY A 109 -31.51 10.18 -4.11
C GLY A 109 -30.10 10.01 -4.68
N GLN A 110 -29.94 9.47 -5.88
CA GLN A 110 -28.63 9.31 -6.52
C GLN A 110 -28.15 10.64 -7.10
N PHE A 111 -26.89 10.98 -6.88
CA PHE A 111 -26.27 12.19 -7.41
C PHE A 111 -25.38 11.90 -8.61
N TYR A 112 -25.35 12.84 -9.55
CA TYR A 112 -24.49 12.80 -10.72
C TYR A 112 -23.85 14.16 -10.95
N SER A 113 -22.55 14.18 -11.25
CA SER A 113 -21.78 15.38 -11.57
C SER A 113 -21.53 15.50 -13.07
N TRP A 114 -21.65 16.70 -13.61
CA TRP A 114 -21.30 16.99 -15.01
C TRP A 114 -19.79 17.19 -15.15
N ASN A 115 -19.12 16.37 -15.97
CA ASN A 115 -17.66 16.49 -16.19
C ASN A 115 -17.27 17.27 -17.47
N GLY A 116 -18.24 17.91 -18.13
CA GLY A 116 -18.05 18.58 -19.42
C GLY A 116 -18.58 17.79 -20.61
N SER A 117 -18.66 16.46 -20.51
CA SER A 117 -19.08 15.56 -21.61
C SER A 117 -20.23 14.62 -21.24
N HIS A 118 -20.25 14.11 -20.01
CA HIS A 118 -21.27 13.20 -19.52
C HIS A 118 -21.49 13.35 -18.01
N TRP A 119 -22.57 12.74 -17.53
CA TRP A 119 -22.90 12.62 -16.11
C TRP A 119 -22.17 11.44 -15.49
N ALA A 120 -21.39 11.68 -14.45
CA ALA A 120 -20.72 10.65 -13.66
C ALA A 120 -21.40 10.52 -12.30
N GLY A 121 -21.69 9.28 -11.87
CA GLY A 121 -22.28 9.03 -10.55
C GLY A 121 -21.35 9.50 -9.42
N CYS A 122 -21.93 10.12 -8.39
CA CYS A 122 -21.19 10.67 -7.26
C CYS A 122 -22.07 10.70 -5.99
N ASN A 123 -21.47 11.06 -4.86
CA ASN A 123 -22.22 11.42 -3.67
C ASN A 123 -22.81 12.81 -3.81
N ASP A 124 -23.82 13.11 -2.97
CA ASP A 124 -24.24 14.49 -2.77
C ASP A 124 -23.01 15.36 -2.44
N PRO A 125 -22.66 16.35 -3.28
CA PRO A 125 -21.44 17.14 -3.13
C PRO A 125 -21.44 17.98 -1.85
N ARG A 126 -22.61 18.17 -1.22
CA ARG A 126 -22.76 18.88 0.05
C ARG A 126 -22.26 18.07 1.24
N LEU A 127 -22.12 16.75 1.10
CA LEU A 127 -21.62 15.87 2.17
C LEU A 127 -20.10 15.97 2.37
N GLY A 128 -19.39 16.58 1.43
CA GLY A 128 -17.93 16.66 1.42
C GLY A 128 -17.26 15.47 0.73
N GLY A 129 -15.93 15.39 0.87
CA GLY A 129 -15.11 14.31 0.33
C GLY A 129 -14.87 13.18 1.34
N THR A 130 -13.83 12.37 1.09
CA THR A 130 -13.35 11.36 2.05
C THR A 130 -13.16 11.97 3.43
N SER A 131 -13.68 11.28 4.45
CA SER A 131 -13.58 11.71 5.85
C SER A 131 -12.12 11.81 6.29
N ALA A 132 -11.85 12.75 7.21
CA ALA A 132 -10.53 12.88 7.83
C ALA A 132 -10.16 11.58 8.58
N ASP A 133 -8.88 11.21 8.53
CA ASP A 133 -8.38 10.03 9.24
C ASP A 133 -8.65 10.18 10.76
N GLY A 134 -9.13 9.11 11.39
CA GLY A 134 -9.58 9.12 12.79
C GLY A 134 -11.06 9.47 12.99
N THR A 135 -11.84 9.76 11.93
CA THR A 135 -13.29 10.01 12.04
C THR A 135 -14.00 8.80 12.63
N THR A 136 -14.89 9.03 13.60
CA THR A 136 -15.64 7.98 14.29
C THR A 136 -17.16 8.16 14.18
N LEU A 137 -17.88 7.04 14.17
CA LEU A 137 -19.32 6.99 14.47
C LEU A 137 -19.49 6.51 15.92
N PRO A 138 -20.46 7.03 16.68
CA PRO A 138 -21.51 7.97 16.26
C PRO A 138 -21.14 9.47 16.37
N SER A 139 -19.88 9.81 16.66
CA SER A 139 -19.45 11.22 16.81
C SER A 139 -19.69 12.05 15.54
N SER A 140 -19.48 11.44 14.38
CA SER A 140 -19.91 11.95 13.07
C SER A 140 -21.24 11.29 12.66
N PRO A 141 -22.13 11.98 11.92
CA PRO A 141 -23.34 11.35 11.38
C PRO A 141 -23.03 10.27 10.33
N TYR A 142 -21.90 10.37 9.64
CA TYR A 142 -21.45 9.41 8.63
C TYR A 142 -19.92 9.45 8.46
N ILE A 143 -19.39 8.41 7.80
CA ILE A 143 -18.01 8.35 7.30
C ILE A 143 -18.08 8.19 5.78
N ILE A 144 -17.24 8.91 5.03
CA ILE A 144 -17.05 8.71 3.59
C ILE A 144 -15.67 8.09 3.39
N ASP A 145 -15.62 6.88 2.84
CA ASP A 145 -14.34 6.22 2.55
C ASP A 145 -13.68 6.73 1.25
N LYS A 146 -12.48 6.23 0.93
CA LYS A 146 -11.75 6.59 -0.31
C LYS A 146 -12.47 6.17 -1.61
N THR A 147 -13.39 5.22 -1.54
CA THR A 147 -14.22 4.81 -2.69
C THR A 147 -15.48 5.66 -2.83
N GLY A 148 -15.69 6.62 -1.92
CA GLY A 148 -16.90 7.41 -1.83
C GLY A 148 -18.06 6.69 -1.16
N ALA A 149 -17.85 5.51 -0.54
CA ALA A 149 -18.94 4.84 0.15
C ALA A 149 -19.28 5.56 1.47
N ILE A 150 -20.57 5.72 1.74
CA ILE A 150 -21.10 6.36 2.93
C ILE A 150 -21.39 5.28 3.97
N TRP A 151 -20.74 5.38 5.12
CA TRP A 151 -20.90 4.47 6.25
C TRP A 151 -21.68 5.15 7.37
N THR A 152 -22.67 4.44 7.92
CA THR A 152 -23.48 4.89 9.05
C THR A 152 -23.59 3.80 10.10
N LEU A 153 -23.92 4.20 11.33
CA LEU A 153 -24.10 3.31 12.47
C LEU A 153 -25.50 3.57 13.05
N VAL A 154 -26.40 2.60 12.92
CA VAL A 154 -27.80 2.72 13.37
C VAL A 154 -28.09 1.58 14.32
N ASN A 155 -28.46 1.90 15.56
CA ASN A 155 -28.80 0.91 16.60
C ASN A 155 -27.77 -0.22 16.74
N GLY A 156 -26.47 0.11 16.65
CA GLY A 156 -25.38 -0.86 16.76
C GLY A 156 -25.15 -1.74 15.52
N VAL A 157 -25.76 -1.41 14.38
CA VAL A 157 -25.59 -2.08 13.08
C VAL A 157 -24.89 -1.15 12.09
N ILE A 158 -23.90 -1.67 11.36
CA ILE A 158 -23.12 -0.91 10.39
C ILE A 158 -23.77 -0.98 9.01
N TYR A 159 -23.93 0.17 8.36
CA TYR A 159 -24.41 0.29 7.00
C TYR A 159 -23.34 0.89 6.09
N LYS A 160 -23.31 0.46 4.83
CA LYS A 160 -22.56 1.05 3.72
C LYS A 160 -23.54 1.32 2.59
N ASN A 161 -23.65 2.57 2.16
CA ASN A 161 -24.59 3.01 1.12
C ASN A 161 -26.04 2.53 1.38
N GLY A 162 -26.48 2.58 2.63
CA GLY A 162 -27.84 2.19 3.03
C GLY A 162 -28.08 0.68 3.17
N ALA A 163 -27.10 -0.19 2.89
CA ALA A 163 -27.19 -1.63 3.10
C ALA A 163 -26.33 -2.07 4.30
N THR A 164 -26.80 -3.06 5.05
CA THR A 164 -26.04 -3.63 6.18
C THR A 164 -24.74 -4.30 5.71
N VAL A 165 -23.64 -4.12 6.44
CA VAL A 165 -22.36 -4.76 6.12
C VAL A 165 -22.06 -5.88 7.10
N GLY A 166 -22.24 -7.12 6.62
CA GLY A 166 -22.05 -8.32 7.41
C GLY A 166 -23.07 -8.45 8.54
N ASN A 167 -22.87 -9.45 9.40
CA ASN A 167 -23.70 -9.63 10.59
C ASN A 167 -23.11 -8.82 11.76
N THR A 168 -23.36 -7.51 11.76
CA THR A 168 -22.91 -6.60 12.82
C THR A 168 -24.06 -6.24 13.76
N TYR A 169 -23.85 -6.48 15.05
CA TYR A 169 -24.77 -6.11 16.13
C TYR A 169 -23.94 -5.66 17.34
N ASN A 170 -24.52 -4.81 18.19
CA ASN A 170 -23.85 -4.27 19.38
C ASN A 170 -22.52 -3.56 19.09
N VAL A 171 -22.41 -2.87 17.94
CA VAL A 171 -21.26 -2.03 17.61
C VAL A 171 -21.36 -0.71 18.37
N SER A 172 -20.30 -0.36 19.10
CA SER A 172 -20.21 0.88 19.88
C SER A 172 -19.46 1.99 19.13
N LEU A 173 -18.60 1.62 18.17
CA LEU A 173 -17.80 2.56 17.41
C LEU A 173 -17.48 2.01 16.02
N VAL A 174 -17.58 2.87 15.00
CA VAL A 174 -17.01 2.64 13.67
C VAL A 174 -15.94 3.70 13.44
N LEU A 175 -14.82 3.34 12.85
CA LEU A 175 -13.63 4.18 12.69
C LEU A 175 -13.13 4.12 11.26
N TRP A 176 -12.88 5.30 10.69
CA TRP A 176 -12.09 5.46 9.48
C TRP A 176 -10.64 5.77 9.88
N TYR A 177 -9.72 4.87 9.56
CA TYR A 177 -8.31 5.04 9.95
C TYR A 177 -7.37 4.27 9.02
N GLY A 178 -6.27 4.88 8.61
CA GLY A 178 -5.27 4.26 7.73
C GLY A 178 -5.85 3.78 6.40
N GLY A 179 -6.91 4.42 5.89
CA GLY A 179 -7.58 4.00 4.65
C GLY A 179 -8.44 2.74 4.75
N LYS A 180 -8.76 2.27 5.98
CA LYS A 180 -9.68 1.16 6.23
C LYS A 180 -10.82 1.58 7.16
N ILE A 181 -11.90 0.80 7.10
CA ILE A 181 -13.00 0.86 8.07
C ILE A 181 -12.77 -0.18 9.13
N TRP A 182 -12.89 0.24 10.38
CA TRP A 182 -12.77 -0.58 11.58
C TRP A 182 -14.03 -0.44 12.41
N HIS A 183 -14.33 -1.41 13.26
CA HIS A 183 -15.35 -1.23 14.28
C HIS A 183 -14.94 -1.86 15.60
N CYS A 184 -15.52 -1.38 16.69
CA CYS A 184 -15.42 -1.95 18.03
C CYS A 184 -16.80 -2.38 18.50
N GLY A 185 -16.89 -3.60 19.02
CA GLY A 185 -18.09 -4.06 19.72
C GLY A 185 -18.20 -3.47 21.13
N THR A 186 -19.39 -3.51 21.72
CA THR A 186 -19.61 -3.14 23.14
C THR A 186 -18.74 -3.93 24.14
N GLY A 187 -18.26 -5.12 23.76
CA GLY A 187 -17.30 -5.92 24.53
C GLY A 187 -15.83 -5.52 24.38
N GLY A 188 -15.51 -4.49 23.57
CA GLY A 188 -14.14 -3.96 23.41
C GLY A 188 -13.30 -4.61 22.30
N GLN A 189 -13.78 -5.67 21.65
CA GLN A 189 -13.09 -6.31 20.53
C GLN A 189 -13.19 -5.46 19.25
N TYR A 190 -12.05 -5.21 18.61
CA TYR A 190 -11.97 -4.52 17.32
C TYR A 190 -12.00 -5.49 16.13
N TYR A 191 -12.53 -5.02 15.02
CA TYR A 191 -12.57 -5.72 13.74
C TYR A 191 -12.22 -4.76 12.60
N VAL A 192 -11.58 -5.28 11.56
CA VAL A 192 -11.27 -4.55 10.32
C VAL A 192 -12.14 -5.05 9.18
N ASN A 193 -12.62 -4.13 8.34
CA ASN A 193 -13.31 -4.49 7.10
C ASN A 193 -12.28 -4.98 6.08
N ALA A 194 -12.43 -6.23 5.66
CA ALA A 194 -11.53 -6.90 4.73
C ALA A 194 -12.30 -7.48 3.54
N GLY A 195 -11.60 -7.64 2.40
CA GLY A 195 -12.14 -8.19 1.16
C GLY A 195 -12.32 -9.71 1.18
N VAL A 196 -12.84 -10.25 2.28
CA VAL A 196 -13.04 -11.70 2.51
C VAL A 196 -14.52 -12.00 2.78
N ALA A 197 -14.93 -13.27 2.63
CA ALA A 197 -16.32 -13.68 2.83
C ALA A 197 -16.86 -13.32 4.23
N ALA A 198 -16.04 -13.42 5.27
CA ALA A 198 -16.40 -13.03 6.63
C ALA A 198 -16.58 -11.50 6.81
N GLN A 199 -16.05 -10.69 5.89
CA GLN A 199 -16.01 -9.22 5.86
C GLN A 199 -15.31 -8.53 7.03
N TRP A 200 -15.43 -9.04 8.25
CA TRP A 200 -14.90 -8.45 9.47
C TRP A 200 -13.92 -9.40 10.13
N LEU A 201 -12.64 -9.02 10.13
CA LEU A 201 -11.58 -9.82 10.73
C LEU A 201 -11.17 -9.26 12.10
N PRO A 202 -11.00 -10.12 13.13
CA PRO A 202 -10.64 -9.67 14.47
C PRO A 202 -9.24 -9.05 14.49
N CYS A 203 -9.11 -7.94 15.22
CA CYS A 203 -7.86 -7.19 15.34
C CYS A 203 -7.81 -6.40 16.65
N SER A 204 -6.71 -5.70 16.90
CA SER A 204 -6.61 -4.69 17.96
C SER A 204 -6.99 -3.30 17.41
N ASP A 205 -7.14 -2.31 18.31
CA ASP A 205 -7.38 -0.92 17.90
C ASP A 205 -6.19 -0.41 17.05
N PRO A 206 -6.41 -0.02 15.79
CA PRO A 206 -5.32 0.37 14.87
C PRO A 206 -4.61 1.65 15.30
N ARG A 207 -5.23 2.47 16.15
CA ARG A 207 -4.70 3.75 16.64
C ARG A 207 -3.65 3.57 17.73
N ILE A 208 -3.54 2.38 18.32
CA ILE A 208 -2.52 2.11 19.34
C ILE A 208 -1.15 2.24 18.69
N ALA A 209 -0.42 3.29 19.06
CA ALA A 209 0.95 3.51 18.62
C ALA A 209 1.87 2.47 19.27
N VAL A 210 2.72 1.86 18.46
CA VAL A 210 3.76 0.94 18.93
C VAL A 210 5.09 1.35 18.31
N ALA A 211 6.08 1.61 19.17
CA ALA A 211 7.45 1.85 18.77
C ALA A 211 8.28 0.57 19.02
N PRO A 212 9.12 0.13 18.07
CA PRO A 212 10.02 -0.98 18.29
C PRO A 212 11.18 -0.56 19.21
N GLY A 213 11.94 -1.54 19.70
CA GLY A 213 13.24 -1.27 20.32
C GLY A 213 14.26 -0.74 19.32
N ALA A 214 15.15 0.13 19.77
CA ALA A 214 16.27 0.63 18.97
C ALA A 214 17.33 -0.47 18.70
N GLY A 215 18.19 -0.23 17.71
CA GLY A 215 19.38 -1.03 17.40
C GLY A 215 19.23 -2.04 16.26
N MET A 216 18.20 -1.89 15.42
CA MET A 216 17.96 -2.75 14.25
C MET A 216 17.40 -2.01 13.03
N PHE A 217 17.11 -0.71 13.14
CA PHE A 217 16.24 -0.01 12.21
C PHE A 217 16.82 0.08 10.80
N TYR A 218 18.11 0.43 10.69
CA TYR A 218 18.80 0.57 9.40
C TYR A 218 19.43 -0.75 8.99
N GLY A 219 18.85 -1.38 7.96
CA GLY A 219 19.37 -2.60 7.37
C GLY A 219 19.66 -2.46 5.88
N ILE A 220 20.39 -3.44 5.36
CA ILE A 220 20.62 -3.61 3.92
C ILE A 220 20.64 -5.09 3.54
N ASN A 221 20.22 -5.38 2.33
CA ASN A 221 20.29 -6.71 1.75
C ASN A 221 21.67 -6.95 1.14
N GLY A 222 22.07 -8.21 1.10
CA GLY A 222 23.12 -8.65 0.20
C GLY A 222 23.17 -10.17 0.09
N HIS A 223 24.28 -10.68 -0.41
CA HIS A 223 24.38 -12.07 -0.83
C HIS A 223 25.47 -12.83 -0.06
N TYR A 224 25.30 -14.14 0.05
CA TYR A 224 26.27 -15.03 0.70
C TYR A 224 27.53 -15.24 -0.16
N ASP A 225 27.43 -15.03 -1.47
CA ASP A 225 28.46 -15.27 -2.49
C ASP A 225 29.19 -13.99 -2.93
N TYR A 226 29.01 -12.89 -2.20
CA TYR A 226 29.83 -11.70 -2.39
C TYR A 226 31.32 -12.00 -2.25
N THR A 227 32.12 -11.26 -3.01
CA THR A 227 33.58 -11.35 -2.98
C THR A 227 34.20 -10.64 -1.77
N TYR A 228 33.40 -9.89 -1.02
CA TYR A 228 33.80 -9.26 0.24
C TYR A 228 34.07 -10.30 1.33
N THR A 229 35.12 -10.10 2.11
CA THR A 229 35.29 -10.86 3.36
C THR A 229 34.25 -10.41 4.39
N PRO A 230 33.93 -11.25 5.39
CA PRO A 230 33.06 -10.85 6.50
C PRO A 230 33.51 -9.56 7.20
N GLU A 231 34.81 -9.35 7.37
CA GLU A 231 35.38 -8.15 8.01
C GLU A 231 35.22 -6.89 7.13
N GLN A 232 35.36 -7.04 5.81
CA GLN A 232 35.07 -5.96 4.87
C GLN A 232 33.60 -5.57 4.94
N LEU A 233 32.68 -6.54 4.94
CA LEU A 233 31.24 -6.28 5.09
C LEU A 233 30.93 -5.58 6.41
N VAL A 234 31.49 -6.03 7.54
CA VAL A 234 31.33 -5.35 8.83
C VAL A 234 31.78 -3.88 8.74
N SER A 235 32.92 -3.62 8.11
CA SER A 235 33.48 -2.27 7.98
C SER A 235 32.59 -1.38 7.10
N ILE A 236 32.12 -1.91 5.96
CA ILE A 236 31.21 -1.21 5.04
C ILE A 236 29.90 -0.85 5.76
N LEU A 237 29.26 -1.83 6.42
CA LEU A 237 27.98 -1.62 7.10
C LEU A 237 28.09 -0.60 8.23
N LYS A 238 29.14 -0.67 9.05
CA LYS A 238 29.40 0.34 10.09
C LYS A 238 29.63 1.72 9.49
N GLY A 239 30.38 1.83 8.40
CA GLY A 239 30.59 3.09 7.69
C GLY A 239 29.29 3.69 7.13
N MET A 240 28.32 2.85 6.78
CA MET A 240 27.01 3.28 6.30
C MET A 240 25.99 3.59 7.42
N GLY A 241 26.32 3.31 8.68
CA GLY A 241 25.38 3.41 9.80
C GLY A 241 24.33 2.30 9.83
N CYS A 242 24.56 1.19 9.12
CA CYS A 242 23.69 0.02 9.19
C CYS A 242 23.90 -0.74 10.51
N THR A 243 22.80 -1.27 11.04
CA THR A 243 22.74 -2.07 12.27
C THR A 243 22.37 -3.52 11.99
N SER A 244 21.72 -3.77 10.85
CA SER A 244 21.24 -5.09 10.45
C SER A 244 21.60 -5.42 8.99
N TYR A 245 21.63 -6.70 8.67
CA TYR A 245 21.88 -7.21 7.31
C TYR A 245 20.99 -8.40 7.01
N ARG A 246 20.40 -8.41 5.83
CA ARG A 246 19.58 -9.52 5.33
C ARG A 246 20.36 -10.32 4.31
N VAL A 247 20.44 -11.63 4.53
CA VAL A 247 21.11 -12.56 3.62
C VAL A 247 20.36 -13.89 3.54
N GLY A 248 20.27 -14.45 2.34
CA GLY A 248 19.62 -15.73 2.09
C GLY A 248 20.59 -16.91 2.11
N CYS A 249 20.13 -18.05 2.62
CA CYS A 249 20.75 -19.35 2.37
C CYS A 249 19.72 -20.49 2.44
N THR A 250 20.10 -21.64 1.88
CA THR A 250 19.46 -22.93 2.10
C THR A 250 20.31 -23.79 3.04
N ASP A 251 19.96 -25.06 3.18
CA ASP A 251 20.82 -26.08 3.82
C ASP A 251 21.95 -26.58 2.89
N ASP A 252 22.13 -25.97 1.71
CA ASP A 252 23.33 -26.18 0.91
C ASP A 252 24.59 -25.80 1.72
N PRO A 253 25.57 -26.70 1.86
CA PRO A 253 26.74 -26.44 2.69
C PRO A 253 27.57 -25.23 2.25
N ASN A 254 27.63 -24.88 0.96
CA ASN A 254 28.42 -23.73 0.51
C ASN A 254 27.74 -22.42 0.97
N GLN A 255 26.43 -22.33 0.77
CA GLN A 255 25.64 -21.17 1.20
C GLN A 255 25.66 -21.04 2.72
N LEU A 256 25.34 -22.12 3.43
CA LEU A 256 25.22 -22.10 4.89
C LEU A 256 26.56 -21.81 5.56
N ASN A 257 27.66 -22.40 5.09
CA ASN A 257 28.99 -22.11 5.65
C ASN A 257 29.42 -20.66 5.42
N ALA A 258 29.05 -20.05 4.28
CA ALA A 258 29.30 -18.63 4.04
C ALA A 258 28.51 -17.76 5.02
N VAL A 259 27.22 -18.04 5.23
CA VAL A 259 26.37 -17.30 6.18
C VAL A 259 26.82 -17.52 7.64
N VAL A 260 27.33 -18.70 8.00
CA VAL A 260 27.94 -18.95 9.33
C VAL A 260 29.13 -18.01 9.57
N LYS A 261 30.01 -17.83 8.58
CA LYS A 261 31.15 -16.90 8.69
C LYS A 261 30.69 -15.45 8.85
N LEU A 262 29.63 -15.05 8.15
CA LEU A 262 29.01 -13.74 8.35
C LEU A 262 28.46 -13.61 9.78
N ALA A 263 27.70 -14.60 10.25
CA ALA A 263 27.12 -14.57 11.60
C ALA A 263 28.20 -14.44 12.69
N GLN A 264 29.32 -15.16 12.57
CA GLN A 264 30.47 -15.05 13.47
C GLN A 264 31.04 -13.63 13.51
N ALA A 265 31.32 -13.04 12.35
CA ALA A 265 31.87 -11.68 12.28
C ALA A 265 30.88 -10.63 12.80
N PHE A 266 29.59 -10.79 12.51
CA PHE A 266 28.55 -9.84 12.88
C PHE A 266 28.27 -9.87 14.37
N GLN A 267 28.26 -11.05 14.99
CA GLN A 267 28.14 -11.20 16.44
C GLN A 267 29.23 -10.42 17.17
N ALA A 268 30.50 -10.59 16.76
CA ALA A 268 31.63 -9.87 17.34
C ALA A 268 31.54 -8.36 17.09
N ALA A 269 30.96 -7.95 15.96
CA ALA A 269 30.83 -6.55 15.57
C ALA A 269 29.63 -5.82 16.19
N GLY A 270 28.70 -6.54 16.83
CA GLY A 270 27.44 -6.00 17.35
C GLY A 270 26.35 -5.79 16.29
N LEU A 271 26.52 -6.33 15.07
CA LEU A 271 25.54 -6.24 14.00
C LEU A 271 24.51 -7.37 14.08
N LYS A 272 23.29 -7.12 13.62
CA LYS A 272 22.22 -8.13 13.59
C LYS A 272 22.11 -8.77 12.21
N LEU A 273 21.95 -10.08 12.18
CA LEU A 273 21.69 -10.83 10.96
C LEU A 273 20.22 -11.25 10.93
N LEU A 274 19.50 -10.85 9.88
CA LEU A 274 18.21 -11.41 9.52
C LEU A 274 18.46 -12.43 8.41
N VAL A 275 18.17 -13.70 8.69
CA VAL A 275 18.51 -14.78 7.76
C VAL A 275 17.27 -15.20 7.00
N LEU A 276 17.28 -15.03 5.69
CA LEU A 276 16.28 -15.59 4.80
C LEU A 276 16.60 -17.09 4.60
N ILE A 277 15.67 -17.96 5.02
CA ILE A 277 15.70 -19.38 4.69
C ILE A 277 15.08 -19.52 3.30
N ASP A 278 15.92 -19.68 2.28
CA ASP A 278 15.52 -19.59 0.86
C ASP A 278 14.98 -20.92 0.31
N GLN A 279 13.97 -21.48 0.98
CA GLN A 279 13.29 -22.69 0.53
C GLN A 279 11.97 -22.32 -0.17
N GLY A 280 11.89 -22.60 -1.47
CA GLY A 280 10.70 -22.41 -2.30
C GLY A 280 9.69 -23.57 -2.25
N VAL A 281 8.66 -23.51 -3.12
CA VAL A 281 7.61 -24.53 -3.26
C VAL A 281 7.95 -25.69 -4.21
N TYR A 282 9.14 -25.63 -4.82
CA TYR A 282 9.59 -26.60 -5.80
C TYR A 282 10.50 -27.65 -5.16
N GLN A 283 10.28 -28.91 -5.50
CA GLN A 283 11.16 -30.01 -5.14
C GLN A 283 12.43 -30.02 -5.99
N SER A 284 12.29 -29.79 -7.30
CA SER A 284 13.40 -29.70 -8.24
C SER A 284 12.94 -28.99 -9.52
N GLY A 285 13.78 -28.09 -10.04
CA GLY A 285 13.45 -27.32 -11.24
C GLY A 285 12.08 -26.62 -11.11
N THR A 286 11.13 -27.01 -11.97
CA THR A 286 9.75 -26.50 -11.97
C THR A 286 8.74 -27.47 -11.35
N THR A 287 9.19 -28.62 -10.83
CA THR A 287 8.33 -29.62 -10.20
C THR A 287 8.02 -29.22 -8.77
N LEU A 288 6.73 -29.02 -8.49
CA LEU A 288 6.23 -28.72 -7.15
C LEU A 288 6.35 -29.92 -6.21
N PHE A 289 6.40 -29.68 -4.89
CA PHE A 289 6.24 -30.76 -3.93
C PHE A 289 4.92 -31.50 -4.13
N ALA A 290 4.92 -32.81 -3.92
CA ALA A 290 3.75 -33.65 -4.18
C ALA A 290 2.57 -33.37 -3.23
N SER A 291 2.81 -32.76 -2.06
CA SER A 291 1.77 -32.47 -1.07
C SER A 291 2.20 -31.41 -0.07
N GLU A 292 1.23 -30.88 0.69
CA GLU A 292 1.50 -30.03 1.86
C GLU A 292 2.44 -30.69 2.86
N SER A 293 2.27 -32.00 3.13
CA SER A 293 3.14 -32.72 4.06
C SER A 293 4.57 -32.87 3.54
N ALA A 294 4.76 -33.09 2.24
CA ALA A 294 6.10 -33.17 1.66
C ALA A 294 6.81 -31.80 1.72
N ALA A 295 6.08 -30.73 1.39
CA ALA A 295 6.57 -29.36 1.49
C ALA A 295 6.91 -28.98 2.94
N TYR A 296 6.06 -29.35 3.90
CA TYR A 296 6.29 -29.17 5.32
C TYR A 296 7.56 -29.89 5.79
N SER A 297 7.72 -31.18 5.49
CA SER A 297 8.90 -31.94 5.91
C SER A 297 10.20 -31.36 5.35
N ARG A 298 10.17 -30.85 4.11
CA ARG A 298 11.32 -30.16 3.53
C ARG A 298 11.60 -28.84 4.24
N GLY A 299 10.58 -27.99 4.41
CA GLY A 299 10.69 -26.72 5.13
C GLY A 299 11.25 -26.94 6.55
N PHE A 300 10.75 -27.93 7.27
CA PHE A 300 11.22 -28.30 8.61
C PHE A 300 12.69 -28.66 8.63
N THR A 301 13.13 -29.49 7.69
CA THR A 301 14.53 -29.91 7.58
C THR A 301 15.46 -28.71 7.35
N VAL A 302 15.12 -27.84 6.40
CA VAL A 302 15.95 -26.67 6.09
C VAL A 302 15.95 -25.68 7.25
N GLY A 303 14.78 -25.35 7.81
CA GLY A 303 14.67 -24.41 8.93
C GLY A 303 15.46 -24.88 10.15
N LYS A 304 15.40 -26.18 10.46
CA LYS A 304 16.19 -26.79 11.54
C LYS A 304 17.69 -26.71 11.27
N ALA A 305 18.13 -27.01 10.05
CA ALA A 305 19.54 -26.99 9.69
C ALA A 305 20.13 -25.57 9.76
N VAL A 306 19.45 -24.60 9.15
CA VAL A 306 19.88 -23.19 9.13
C VAL A 306 19.91 -22.60 10.53
N ALA A 307 18.83 -22.76 11.32
CA ALA A 307 18.81 -22.23 12.69
C ALA A 307 19.82 -22.94 13.59
N GLY A 308 19.97 -24.26 13.47
CA GLY A 308 20.93 -25.04 14.24
C GLY A 308 22.38 -24.58 14.03
N ALA A 309 22.73 -24.23 12.79
CA ALA A 309 24.06 -23.74 12.46
C ALA A 309 24.31 -22.29 12.91
N LEU A 310 23.27 -21.45 12.96
CA LEU A 310 23.40 -20.00 13.13
C LEU A 310 23.09 -19.51 14.55
N GLN A 311 22.27 -20.23 15.32
CA GLN A 311 21.95 -19.85 16.70
C GLN A 311 23.19 -19.69 17.62
N PRO A 312 24.28 -20.48 17.49
CA PRO A 312 25.47 -20.28 18.34
C PRO A 312 26.14 -18.91 18.13
N TYR A 313 25.89 -18.29 16.98
CA TYR A 313 26.45 -17.01 16.56
C TYR A 313 25.44 -15.86 16.72
N GLY A 314 24.44 -16.02 17.59
CA GLY A 314 23.54 -14.93 18.00
C GLY A 314 22.46 -14.56 16.97
N VAL A 315 22.29 -15.35 15.91
CA VAL A 315 21.16 -15.19 14.99
C VAL A 315 19.88 -15.59 15.73
N THR A 316 18.87 -14.71 15.67
CA THR A 316 17.60 -14.88 16.40
C THR A 316 16.38 -14.53 15.55
N ILE A 317 16.58 -14.03 14.32
CA ILE A 317 15.50 -13.64 13.41
C ILE A 317 15.69 -14.35 12.08
N TYR A 318 14.65 -15.03 11.65
CA TYR A 318 14.62 -15.80 10.41
C TYR A 318 13.41 -15.37 9.58
N GLU A 319 13.62 -15.12 8.29
CA GLU A 319 12.54 -14.97 7.32
C GLU A 319 12.38 -16.31 6.58
N CYS A 320 11.20 -16.90 6.67
CA CYS A 320 10.93 -18.24 6.17
C CYS A 320 10.32 -18.16 4.76
N GLY A 321 11.18 -18.16 3.75
CA GLY A 321 10.85 -18.14 2.33
C GLY A 321 10.86 -16.74 1.72
N ASN A 322 11.28 -16.66 0.46
CA ASN A 322 11.37 -15.42 -0.31
C ASN A 322 10.19 -15.30 -1.26
N GLU A 323 9.34 -14.29 -1.03
CA GLU A 323 8.19 -13.94 -1.89
C GLU A 323 7.34 -15.15 -2.30
N LEU A 324 7.10 -16.09 -1.38
CA LEU A 324 6.45 -17.36 -1.71
C LEU A 324 5.03 -17.16 -2.28
N THR A 325 4.35 -16.06 -1.93
CA THR A 325 3.05 -15.66 -2.48
C THR A 325 3.13 -15.13 -3.91
N ARG A 326 4.33 -14.75 -4.39
CA ARG A 326 4.59 -14.18 -5.72
C ARG A 326 5.51 -15.05 -6.57
N GLN A 327 5.21 -16.35 -6.61
CA GLN A 327 5.86 -17.30 -7.51
C GLN A 327 4.90 -17.74 -8.60
N GLY A 328 5.43 -18.20 -9.73
CA GLY A 328 4.60 -18.63 -10.88
C GLY A 328 3.63 -19.78 -10.57
N ALA A 329 3.86 -20.51 -9.47
CA ALA A 329 2.94 -21.53 -8.99
C ALA A 329 1.88 -21.03 -8.00
N THR A 330 2.08 -19.87 -7.37
CA THR A 330 1.30 -19.44 -6.20
C THR A 330 0.43 -18.21 -6.45
N VAL A 331 0.84 -17.30 -7.35
CA VAL A 331 -0.02 -16.20 -7.82
C VAL A 331 -0.71 -16.58 -9.12
N MET A 332 -1.99 -16.19 -9.28
CA MET A 332 -2.74 -16.48 -10.50
C MET A 332 -2.35 -15.55 -11.65
N ASP A 333 -2.08 -14.28 -11.34
CA ASP A 333 -1.59 -13.28 -12.28
C ASP A 333 -0.69 -12.29 -11.53
N PHE A 334 0.50 -12.03 -12.08
CA PHE A 334 1.45 -11.08 -11.48
C PHE A 334 0.96 -9.63 -11.51
N THR A 335 -0.08 -9.32 -12.28
CA THR A 335 -0.74 -8.00 -12.27
C THR A 335 -1.71 -7.81 -11.11
N TYR A 336 -2.06 -8.87 -10.37
CA TYR A 336 -2.97 -8.75 -9.25
C TYR A 336 -2.32 -8.05 -8.06
N ALA A 337 -3.10 -7.21 -7.38
CA ALA A 337 -2.67 -6.49 -6.19
C ALA A 337 -2.39 -7.42 -5.00
N GLY A 338 -3.05 -8.58 -4.93
CA GLY A 338 -2.95 -9.52 -3.80
C GLY A 338 -3.89 -9.17 -2.64
N THR A 339 -4.81 -8.23 -2.85
CA THR A 339 -5.75 -7.79 -1.80
C THR A 339 -6.83 -8.82 -1.49
N LYS A 340 -6.96 -9.86 -2.32
CA LYS A 340 -7.95 -10.94 -2.16
C LYS A 340 -7.26 -12.30 -2.18
N ALA A 341 -7.74 -13.23 -1.35
CA ALA A 341 -7.20 -14.59 -1.32
C ALA A 341 -7.36 -15.30 -2.68
N ILE A 342 -8.41 -14.97 -3.45
CA ILE A 342 -8.66 -15.53 -4.79
C ILE A 342 -7.64 -15.10 -5.86
N ASP A 343 -6.80 -14.10 -5.55
CA ASP A 343 -5.69 -13.70 -6.44
C ASP A 343 -4.58 -14.79 -6.47
N PHE A 344 -4.65 -15.77 -5.57
CA PHE A 344 -3.67 -16.83 -5.39
C PHE A 344 -4.22 -18.21 -5.78
N ASN A 345 -3.30 -19.10 -6.15
CA ASN A 345 -3.63 -20.41 -6.69
C ASN A 345 -4.11 -21.37 -5.59
N ASN A 346 -5.40 -21.69 -5.59
CA ASN A 346 -6.01 -22.59 -4.61
C ASN A 346 -5.41 -24.01 -4.58
N ALA A 347 -5.03 -24.55 -5.75
CA ALA A 347 -4.51 -25.91 -5.87
C ALA A 347 -3.10 -26.05 -5.29
N ASN A 348 -2.25 -25.04 -5.50
CA ASN A 348 -0.86 -25.04 -5.02
C ASN A 348 -0.71 -24.41 -3.63
N TRP A 349 -1.75 -23.76 -3.11
CA TRP A 349 -1.79 -23.14 -1.79
C TRP A 349 -1.35 -24.08 -0.65
N PRO A 350 -1.77 -25.36 -0.58
CA PRO A 350 -1.35 -26.27 0.49
C PRO A 350 0.17 -26.49 0.50
N ILE A 351 0.84 -26.48 -0.65
CA ILE A 351 2.29 -26.64 -0.75
C ILE A 351 3.00 -25.40 -0.17
N MET A 352 2.54 -24.21 -0.55
CA MET A 352 3.05 -22.95 -0.02
C MET A 352 2.86 -22.86 1.50
N ARG A 353 1.65 -23.17 1.99
CA ARG A 353 1.37 -23.23 3.43
C ARG A 353 2.28 -24.24 4.14
N GLY A 354 2.44 -25.42 3.55
CA GLY A 354 3.28 -26.49 4.08
C GLY A 354 4.72 -26.04 4.28
N VAL A 355 5.35 -25.48 3.24
CA VAL A 355 6.77 -25.05 3.32
C VAL A 355 6.98 -23.92 4.32
N MET A 356 6.06 -22.94 4.37
CA MET A 356 6.10 -21.83 5.34
C MET A 356 6.05 -22.35 6.78
N ARG A 357 5.07 -23.20 7.09
CA ARG A 357 4.93 -23.81 8.42
C ARG A 357 6.13 -24.68 8.77
N GLY A 358 6.58 -25.49 7.81
CA GLY A 358 7.74 -26.36 7.98
C GLY A 358 8.95 -25.55 8.41
N MET A 359 9.30 -24.48 7.68
CA MET A 359 10.45 -23.64 8.03
C MET A 359 10.35 -23.04 9.43
N ILE A 360 9.19 -22.47 9.79
CA ILE A 360 8.94 -21.92 11.13
C ILE A 360 9.14 -23.00 12.20
N ASP A 361 8.46 -24.14 12.07
CA ASP A 361 8.51 -25.23 13.05
C ASP A 361 9.92 -25.84 13.13
N GLY A 362 10.64 -25.90 12.01
CA GLY A 362 12.04 -26.33 11.93
C GLY A 362 12.97 -25.44 12.75
N VAL A 363 12.89 -24.12 12.57
CA VAL A 363 13.65 -23.13 13.36
C VAL A 363 13.32 -23.29 14.85
N LYS A 364 12.03 -23.30 15.18
CA LYS A 364 11.55 -23.37 16.57
C LYS A 364 11.92 -24.68 17.27
N SER A 365 12.14 -25.76 16.51
CA SER A 365 12.56 -27.05 17.07
C SER A 365 13.96 -27.03 17.70
N VAL A 366 14.81 -26.08 17.30
CA VAL A 366 16.18 -25.94 17.82
C VAL A 366 16.41 -24.61 18.56
N GLN A 367 15.59 -23.61 18.27
CA GLN A 367 15.65 -22.29 18.90
C GLN A 367 14.23 -21.74 19.13
N ALA A 368 13.56 -22.24 20.18
CA ALA A 368 12.15 -21.93 20.45
C ALA A 368 11.86 -20.42 20.62
N SER A 369 12.85 -19.64 21.07
CA SER A 369 12.75 -18.18 21.25
C SER A 369 13.01 -17.36 19.99
N ALA A 370 13.49 -17.97 18.90
CA ALA A 370 13.74 -17.29 17.64
C ALA A 370 12.46 -16.60 17.13
N LYS A 371 12.60 -15.55 16.33
CA LYS A 371 11.48 -14.88 15.67
C LYS A 371 11.45 -15.28 14.21
N CYS A 372 10.33 -15.85 13.77
CA CYS A 372 10.17 -16.26 12.38
C CYS A 372 9.16 -15.35 11.67
N GLY A 373 9.52 -14.85 10.49
CA GLY A 373 8.63 -14.10 9.61
C GLY A 373 8.30 -14.86 8.33
N ILE A 374 7.22 -14.45 7.65
CA ILE A 374 6.90 -14.85 6.28
C ILE A 374 6.92 -13.61 5.41
N ASN A 375 7.61 -13.73 4.29
CA ASN A 375 7.74 -12.65 3.34
C ASN A 375 6.49 -12.51 2.46
N PHE A 376 5.96 -11.29 2.41
CA PHE A 376 4.88 -10.89 1.52
C PHE A 376 5.32 -9.69 0.65
N CYS A 377 4.56 -9.40 -0.40
CA CYS A 377 4.90 -8.35 -1.38
C CYS A 377 3.65 -7.61 -1.82
N VAL A 378 3.81 -6.46 -2.49
CA VAL A 378 2.69 -5.66 -3.02
C VAL A 378 1.63 -5.41 -1.92
N ALA A 379 0.37 -5.80 -2.14
CA ALA A 379 -0.74 -5.66 -1.21
C ALA A 379 -1.29 -7.03 -0.78
N ASP A 380 -0.44 -8.06 -0.65
CA ASP A 380 -0.75 -9.47 -0.32
C ASP A 380 -1.47 -9.71 1.05
N ILE A 381 -2.29 -8.77 1.51
CA ILE A 381 -3.19 -8.92 2.67
C ILE A 381 -4.19 -10.06 2.47
N GLY A 382 -4.60 -10.33 1.23
CA GLY A 382 -5.46 -11.48 0.93
C GLY A 382 -4.80 -12.80 1.27
N ALA A 383 -3.49 -12.92 0.96
CA ALA A 383 -2.75 -14.13 1.28
C ALA A 383 -2.39 -14.22 2.77
N SER A 384 -1.87 -13.14 3.35
CA SER A 384 -1.47 -13.11 4.75
C SER A 384 -2.67 -13.35 5.69
N ASP A 385 -3.84 -12.77 5.42
CA ASP A 385 -5.07 -13.06 6.19
C ASP A 385 -5.51 -14.51 6.04
N ALA A 386 -5.51 -15.06 4.83
CA ALA A 386 -5.92 -16.44 4.60
C ALA A 386 -4.98 -17.44 5.31
N LEU A 387 -3.67 -17.24 5.23
CA LEU A 387 -2.68 -18.04 5.95
C LEU A 387 -2.83 -17.89 7.46
N TRP A 388 -3.08 -16.66 7.93
CA TRP A 388 -3.30 -16.40 9.34
C TRP A 388 -4.59 -17.11 9.82
N ASP A 389 -5.69 -17.05 9.11
CA ASP A 389 -6.93 -17.63 9.62
C ASP A 389 -7.09 -19.12 9.34
N GLY A 390 -6.20 -19.72 8.53
CA GLY A 390 -6.30 -21.13 8.14
C GLY A 390 -7.35 -21.32 7.06
N MET A 391 -7.37 -20.40 6.10
CA MET A 391 -8.28 -20.35 4.97
C MET A 391 -7.55 -20.69 3.67
N GLN A 392 -8.33 -21.16 2.70
CA GLN A 392 -7.93 -21.36 1.30
C GLN A 392 -8.40 -20.18 0.44
N PRO A 393 -7.79 -19.96 -0.74
CA PRO A 393 -8.25 -19.00 -1.75
C PRO A 393 -9.72 -19.14 -2.17
N ASP A 394 -10.27 -20.36 -2.13
CA ASP A 394 -11.69 -20.62 -2.43
C ASP A 394 -12.66 -20.25 -1.29
N GLY A 395 -12.15 -19.76 -0.16
CA GLY A 395 -12.94 -19.37 1.01
C GLY A 395 -13.27 -20.50 1.98
N SER A 396 -12.84 -21.74 1.70
CA SER A 396 -12.92 -22.84 2.68
C SER A 396 -11.94 -22.63 3.84
N GLY A 397 -12.34 -23.08 5.03
CA GLY A 397 -11.59 -22.89 6.28
C GLY A 397 -11.35 -24.18 7.05
N GLY A 398 -10.67 -24.07 8.20
CA GLY A 398 -10.32 -25.22 9.03
C GLY A 398 -8.97 -25.87 8.69
N TYR A 399 -8.17 -25.20 7.85
CA TYR A 399 -6.82 -25.62 7.52
C TYR A 399 -5.82 -25.18 8.58
N PRO A 400 -4.60 -25.75 8.59
CA PRO A 400 -3.59 -25.30 9.50
C PRO A 400 -3.26 -23.81 9.32
N LYS A 401 -3.03 -23.12 10.44
CA LYS A 401 -2.68 -21.70 10.43
C LYS A 401 -1.19 -21.53 10.26
N VAL A 402 -0.77 -20.47 9.56
CA VAL A 402 0.61 -19.99 9.58
C VAL A 402 0.66 -18.83 10.57
N ARG A 403 1.42 -18.99 11.66
CA ARG A 403 1.62 -17.97 12.68
C ARG A 403 3.09 -17.58 12.69
N TRP A 404 3.35 -16.33 12.36
CA TRP A 404 4.69 -15.74 12.40
C TRP A 404 4.82 -14.82 13.63
N ASP A 405 6.06 -14.59 14.04
CA ASP A 405 6.40 -13.69 15.15
C ASP A 405 6.76 -12.28 14.71
N ILE A 406 7.04 -12.07 13.42
CA ILE A 406 7.37 -10.79 12.78
C ILE A 406 6.77 -10.82 11.38
N THR A 407 6.07 -9.75 10.99
CA THR A 407 5.59 -9.58 9.61
C THR A 407 6.73 -9.03 8.76
N THR A 408 7.07 -9.69 7.65
CA THR A 408 8.09 -9.18 6.73
C THR A 408 7.49 -8.89 5.36
N TRP A 409 7.95 -7.81 4.73
CA TRP A 409 7.34 -7.33 3.49
C TRP A 409 8.35 -6.68 2.56
N HIS A 410 8.22 -6.96 1.26
CA HIS A 410 8.92 -6.24 0.20
C HIS A 410 8.05 -5.12 -0.36
N ASN A 411 8.61 -3.92 -0.45
CA ASN A 411 7.95 -2.77 -1.07
C ASN A 411 8.92 -1.98 -1.95
N TYR A 412 8.80 -2.19 -3.26
CA TYR A 412 9.50 -1.39 -4.27
C TYR A 412 8.60 -0.23 -4.72
N GLU A 413 9.20 0.85 -5.24
CA GLU A 413 8.48 2.06 -5.70
C GLU A 413 7.27 1.73 -6.58
N VAL A 414 7.47 0.79 -7.50
CA VAL A 414 6.46 0.32 -8.46
C VAL A 414 5.22 -0.32 -7.83
N TYR A 415 5.29 -0.69 -6.54
CA TYR A 415 4.17 -1.21 -5.75
C TYR A 415 3.42 -0.09 -5.00
N GLY A 416 3.82 1.16 -5.20
CA GLY A 416 3.29 2.32 -4.49
C GLY A 416 3.83 2.46 -3.07
N ASP A 417 3.31 3.47 -2.38
CA ASP A 417 3.72 3.79 -1.01
C ASP A 417 3.15 2.75 -0.02
N ILE A 418 4.01 2.11 0.78
CA ILE A 418 3.61 1.13 1.80
C ILE A 418 2.61 1.71 2.83
N PHE A 419 2.61 3.02 3.05
CA PHE A 419 1.68 3.71 3.94
C PHE A 419 0.33 4.04 3.27
N ASN A 420 0.18 3.68 2.00
CA ASN A 420 -0.98 4.00 1.19
C ASN A 420 -1.12 3.01 0.02
N VAL A 421 -0.97 1.71 0.26
CA VAL A 421 -0.95 0.67 -0.77
C VAL A 421 -2.31 0.53 -1.44
N GLY A 422 -2.32 0.52 -2.76
CA GLY A 422 -3.54 0.57 -3.59
C GLY A 422 -4.29 -0.74 -3.62
N SER A 423 -5.59 -0.66 -3.84
CA SER A 423 -6.41 -1.84 -4.15
C SER A 423 -6.06 -2.48 -5.50
N ASP A 424 -5.34 -1.76 -6.35
CA ASP A 424 -4.74 -2.17 -7.63
C ASP A 424 -3.25 -2.57 -7.50
N GLY A 425 -2.67 -2.49 -6.30
CA GLY A 425 -1.28 -2.84 -6.04
C GLY A 425 -0.26 -1.74 -6.33
N ALA A 426 -0.70 -0.50 -6.61
CA ALA A 426 0.20 0.66 -6.80
C ALA A 426 -0.41 2.04 -6.47
N GLY A 427 -1.73 2.23 -6.52
CA GLY A 427 -2.41 3.50 -6.21
C GLY A 427 -2.60 3.76 -4.70
N PRO A 428 -3.22 4.87 -4.27
CA PRO A 428 -3.46 5.17 -2.87
C PRO A 428 -4.64 4.37 -2.26
N GLY A 429 -4.37 3.35 -1.43
CA GLY A 429 -5.42 2.55 -0.78
C GLY A 429 -5.39 2.65 0.75
N PHE A 430 -4.50 1.91 1.41
CA PHE A 430 -4.45 1.80 2.87
C PHE A 430 -3.03 1.70 3.43
N ASP A 431 -2.89 2.06 4.70
CA ASP A 431 -1.66 1.94 5.47
C ASP A 431 -1.44 0.47 5.87
N LEU A 432 -0.53 -0.19 5.15
CA LEU A 432 -0.26 -1.61 5.32
C LEU A 432 0.42 -1.93 6.67
N PRO A 433 1.45 -1.19 7.14
CA PRO A 433 2.00 -1.39 8.48
C PRO A 433 0.95 -1.22 9.59
N THR A 434 0.06 -0.22 9.50
CA THR A 434 -1.05 -0.07 10.45
C THR A 434 -2.00 -1.28 10.40
N TYR A 435 -2.32 -1.77 9.20
CA TYR A 435 -3.14 -2.97 9.03
C TYR A 435 -2.52 -4.18 9.73
N CYS A 436 -1.27 -4.50 9.42
CA CYS A 436 -0.57 -5.66 9.96
C CYS A 436 -0.36 -5.55 11.47
N LYS A 437 -0.03 -4.36 12.00
CA LYS A 437 0.07 -4.10 13.44
C LYS A 437 -1.25 -4.44 14.14
N ALA A 438 -2.36 -3.94 13.63
CA ALA A 438 -3.66 -4.18 14.24
C ALA A 438 -4.08 -5.65 14.12
N ARG A 439 -3.89 -6.25 12.94
CA ARG A 439 -4.39 -7.58 12.57
C ARG A 439 -3.59 -8.73 13.15
N TYR A 440 -2.26 -8.61 13.14
CA TYR A 440 -1.33 -9.67 13.53
C TYR A 440 -0.64 -9.41 14.87
N GLY A 441 -0.54 -8.15 15.31
CA GLY A 441 -0.02 -7.79 16.64
C GLY A 441 1.48 -8.07 16.83
N VAL A 442 2.22 -8.21 15.73
CA VAL A 442 3.66 -8.52 15.73
C VAL A 442 4.47 -7.40 15.06
N PRO A 443 5.79 -7.28 15.33
CA PRO A 443 6.65 -6.32 14.66
C PRO A 443 6.60 -6.43 13.13
N PHE A 444 6.90 -5.32 12.45
CA PHE A 444 6.95 -5.24 11.00
C PHE A 444 8.38 -4.94 10.55
N ILE A 445 8.87 -5.68 9.55
CA ILE A 445 10.15 -5.40 8.89
C ILE A 445 9.92 -5.24 7.40
N ILE A 446 10.36 -4.12 6.84
CA ILE A 446 10.42 -3.95 5.39
C ILE A 446 11.73 -4.62 4.94
N THR A 447 11.66 -5.89 4.54
CA THR A 447 12.85 -6.71 4.26
C THR A 447 13.49 -6.42 2.92
N GLU A 448 12.76 -5.78 2.00
CA GLU A 448 13.33 -5.16 0.79
C GLU A 448 12.57 -3.89 0.45
N TRP A 449 13.31 -2.83 0.14
CA TRP A 449 12.77 -1.64 -0.51
C TRP A 449 13.82 -0.97 -1.38
N ASN A 450 13.40 -0.54 -2.58
CA ASN A 450 14.16 0.34 -3.46
C ASN A 450 13.24 0.88 -4.57
N THR A 451 13.78 1.77 -5.39
CA THR A 451 13.24 2.09 -6.70
C THR A 451 13.71 1.10 -7.77
N GLY A 452 13.08 1.14 -8.95
CA GLY A 452 13.43 0.27 -10.07
C GLY A 452 14.83 0.54 -10.67
N PRO A 453 15.40 -0.45 -11.38
CA PRO A 453 16.75 -0.40 -11.95
C PRO A 453 16.86 0.57 -13.14
N GLU A 454 15.73 0.92 -13.74
CA GLU A 454 15.64 1.92 -14.82
C GLU A 454 15.89 3.35 -14.35
N GLN A 455 15.85 3.60 -13.04
CA GLN A 455 16.01 4.94 -12.50
C GLN A 455 17.48 5.36 -12.41
N THR A 456 17.70 6.67 -12.57
CA THR A 456 19.04 7.27 -12.44
C THR A 456 19.52 7.27 -10.99
N GLU A 457 20.84 7.32 -10.79
CA GLU A 457 21.43 7.49 -9.46
C GLU A 457 20.91 8.75 -8.73
N ALA A 458 20.67 9.84 -9.45
CA ALA A 458 20.11 11.07 -8.87
C ALA A 458 18.67 10.89 -8.37
N TYR A 459 17.84 10.17 -9.14
CA TYR A 459 16.49 9.82 -8.74
C TYR A 459 16.52 8.92 -7.50
N ARG A 460 17.35 7.87 -7.53
CA ARG A 460 17.51 6.91 -6.43
C ARG A 460 17.97 7.58 -5.14
N GLY A 461 18.93 8.51 -5.19
CA GLY A 461 19.33 9.30 -4.02
C GLY A 461 18.20 10.13 -3.41
N THR A 462 17.34 10.72 -4.24
CA THR A 462 16.15 11.46 -3.80
C THR A 462 15.12 10.52 -3.17
N TYR A 463 14.86 9.38 -3.81
CA TYR A 463 13.94 8.35 -3.33
C TYR A 463 14.39 7.79 -1.97
N ILE A 464 15.67 7.44 -1.81
CA ILE A 464 16.27 6.97 -0.56
C ILE A 464 16.02 7.96 0.57
N THR A 465 16.34 9.24 0.35
CA THR A 465 16.18 10.28 1.39
C THR A 465 14.71 10.43 1.79
N GLY A 466 13.79 10.48 0.81
CA GLY A 466 12.36 10.63 1.06
C GLY A 466 11.76 9.42 1.79
N ARG A 467 12.08 8.20 1.35
CA ARG A 467 11.55 6.97 1.95
C ARG A 467 12.09 6.70 3.35
N LEU A 468 13.41 6.85 3.56
CA LEU A 468 13.99 6.75 4.91
C LEU A 468 13.38 7.79 5.86
N GLY A 469 13.12 9.01 5.38
CA GLY A 469 12.38 10.04 6.13
C GLY A 469 11.02 9.55 6.61
N ALA A 470 10.22 9.00 5.69
CA ALA A 470 8.90 8.45 6.01
C ALA A 470 9.00 7.27 6.99
N PHE A 471 9.87 6.30 6.72
CA PHE A 471 10.06 5.13 7.59
C PHE A 471 10.52 5.53 8.99
N TYR A 472 11.47 6.46 9.11
CA TYR A 472 12.01 6.89 10.40
C TYR A 472 10.95 7.57 11.28
N GLN A 473 10.03 8.34 10.69
CA GLN A 473 8.90 8.86 11.47
C GLN A 473 7.90 7.78 11.82
N ALA A 474 7.56 6.91 10.87
CA ALA A 474 6.57 5.85 11.05
C ALA A 474 6.98 4.80 12.10
N ARG A 475 8.29 4.57 12.30
CA ARG A 475 8.79 3.60 13.29
C ARG A 475 8.23 3.84 14.70
N LYS A 476 7.92 5.10 15.05
CA LYS A 476 7.40 5.48 16.37
C LYS A 476 5.95 5.02 16.62
N THR A 477 5.20 4.69 15.57
CA THR A 477 3.75 4.46 15.66
C THR A 477 3.27 3.17 14.97
N HIS A 478 4.05 2.63 14.03
CA HIS A 478 3.64 1.51 13.16
C HIS A 478 4.30 0.18 13.49
N ASN A 479 5.08 0.08 14.58
CA ASN A 479 5.83 -1.12 14.96
C ASN A 479 6.87 -1.57 13.90
N ILE A 480 7.42 -0.63 13.13
CA ILE A 480 8.42 -0.91 12.08
C ILE A 480 9.79 -1.08 12.71
N GLN A 481 10.17 -2.33 12.97
CA GLN A 481 11.42 -2.70 13.64
C GLN A 481 12.66 -2.47 12.76
N SER A 482 12.55 -2.68 11.45
CA SER A 482 13.68 -2.56 10.53
C SER A 482 13.21 -2.24 9.11
N VAL A 483 14.05 -1.51 8.37
CA VAL A 483 13.91 -1.28 6.93
C VAL A 483 15.21 -1.64 6.25
N MET A 484 15.15 -2.54 5.27
CA MET A 484 16.33 -3.17 4.69
C MET A 484 16.41 -2.82 3.20
N TYR A 485 17.32 -1.91 2.87
CA TYR A 485 17.48 -1.43 1.50
C TYR A 485 17.93 -2.58 0.58
N TYR A 486 17.35 -2.67 -0.62
CA TYR A 486 17.78 -3.65 -1.63
C TYR A 486 18.56 -2.92 -2.73
N VAL A 487 19.87 -3.07 -2.90
CA VAL A 487 20.80 -4.03 -2.27
C VAL A 487 22.16 -3.36 -2.09
N LEU A 488 23.05 -3.94 -1.28
CA LEU A 488 24.41 -3.41 -1.10
C LEU A 488 25.17 -3.31 -2.43
N ASP A 489 25.26 -4.43 -3.15
CA ASP A 489 25.99 -4.52 -4.41
C ASP A 489 25.26 -5.44 -5.39
N SER A 490 24.92 -4.94 -6.59
CA SER A 490 24.27 -5.71 -7.66
C SER A 490 25.25 -6.20 -8.75
N GLY A 491 26.55 -5.93 -8.60
CA GLY A 491 27.57 -6.17 -9.63
C GLY A 491 27.54 -5.17 -10.80
N ASP A 492 26.63 -4.20 -10.75
CA ASP A 492 26.41 -3.15 -11.72
C ASP A 492 25.86 -1.88 -11.05
N ASN A 493 25.42 -0.89 -11.84
CA ASN A 493 24.90 0.40 -11.35
C ASN A 493 23.37 0.47 -11.39
N THR A 494 22.67 -0.66 -11.24
CA THR A 494 21.19 -0.70 -11.37
C THR A 494 20.47 -0.64 -10.03
N TYR A 495 20.77 -1.55 -9.10
CA TYR A 495 20.12 -1.61 -7.78
C TYR A 495 21.07 -1.32 -6.63
N GLY A 496 22.34 -1.72 -6.79
CA GLY A 496 23.37 -1.56 -5.78
C GLY A 496 23.53 -0.12 -5.33
N ILE A 497 23.89 0.06 -4.07
CA ILE A 497 24.40 1.34 -3.56
C ILE A 497 25.94 1.40 -3.64
N MET A 498 26.55 0.25 -3.95
CA MET A 498 27.96 0.06 -4.25
C MET A 498 28.12 -0.89 -5.44
N THR A 499 29.29 -0.86 -6.07
CA THR A 499 29.70 -1.84 -7.08
C THR A 499 31.16 -2.20 -6.87
N ASN A 500 31.47 -3.46 -6.62
CA ASN A 500 32.82 -3.99 -6.42
C ASN A 500 33.65 -3.17 -5.40
N GLY A 501 33.03 -2.77 -4.30
CA GLY A 501 33.62 -2.03 -3.19
C GLY A 501 33.63 -0.52 -3.38
N VAL A 502 33.13 -0.01 -4.52
CA VAL A 502 33.08 1.41 -4.84
C VAL A 502 31.69 1.97 -4.60
N ALA A 503 31.59 3.07 -3.86
CA ALA A 503 30.31 3.75 -3.60
C ALA A 503 29.71 4.37 -4.87
N LEU A 504 28.41 4.17 -5.09
CA LEU A 504 27.66 4.80 -6.17
C LEU A 504 26.95 6.06 -5.65
N ASN A 505 27.27 7.22 -6.24
CA ASN A 505 26.72 8.51 -5.82
C ASN A 505 25.72 9.06 -6.86
N PRO A 506 24.65 9.75 -6.42
CA PRO A 506 24.38 10.16 -5.02
C PRO A 506 23.63 9.15 -4.13
N SER A 507 23.36 7.92 -4.56
CA SER A 507 22.60 6.96 -3.73
C SER A 507 23.30 6.65 -2.39
N TYR A 508 24.60 6.36 -2.43
CA TYR A 508 25.42 6.09 -1.24
C TYR A 508 25.47 7.28 -0.28
N SER A 509 25.75 8.48 -0.78
CA SER A 509 25.80 9.67 0.06
C SER A 509 24.44 10.02 0.65
N ALA A 510 23.34 9.82 -0.08
CA ALA A 510 21.98 10.01 0.44
C ALA A 510 21.67 9.07 1.62
N PHE A 511 21.95 7.77 1.48
CA PHE A 511 21.72 6.80 2.55
C PHE A 511 22.57 7.12 3.78
N THR A 512 23.89 7.27 3.60
CA THR A 512 24.84 7.45 4.70
C THR A 512 24.68 8.80 5.41
N SER A 513 24.35 9.87 4.68
CA SER A 513 24.04 11.17 5.30
C SER A 513 22.75 11.09 6.12
N PHE A 514 21.74 10.35 5.64
CA PHE A 514 20.49 10.20 6.38
C PHE A 514 20.69 9.42 7.68
N THR A 515 21.37 8.27 7.64
CA THR A 515 21.61 7.44 8.83
C THR A 515 22.48 8.16 9.86
N ALA A 516 23.48 8.94 9.42
CA ALA A 516 24.29 9.76 10.31
C ALA A 516 23.46 10.88 10.99
N ALA A 517 22.54 11.51 10.26
CA ALA A 517 21.70 12.58 10.80
C ALA A 517 20.54 12.07 11.69
N ASN A 518 20.17 10.80 11.55
CA ASN A 518 19.03 10.19 12.24
C ASN A 518 19.46 8.87 12.90
N PRO A 519 20.27 8.89 13.97
CA PRO A 519 20.75 7.65 14.57
C PRO A 519 19.59 6.81 15.14
N ASP A 520 19.78 5.49 15.12
CA ASP A 520 18.87 4.51 15.73
C ASP A 520 19.19 4.34 17.23
N ASN A 521 18.87 5.37 18.01
CA ASN A 521 19.10 5.43 19.46
C ASN A 521 17.79 5.32 20.26
#